data_AF-A0A662PSV9-F1
#
_entry.id   AF-A0A662PSV9-F1
#
_cell.length_a   1.000
_cell.length_b   1.000
_cell.length_c   1.000
_cell.angle_alpha   90.00
_cell.angle_beta   90.00
_cell.angle_gamma   90.00
#
_symmetry.space_group_name_H-M   'P 1'
#
loop_
_entity.id
_entity.type
_entity.pdbx_description
1 polymer ?
#
loop_
_entity_poly.entity_id
_entity_poly.type
_entity_poly.pdbx_seq_one_letter_code
_entity_poly.pdbx_strand_id
1 'polypeptide(L)'
;MIKIKKEYIALQSDNVEDALIFPKIRGLIAYNRWYKDESVTIIVNVNDRPIDCVVKTRFKGDRVKVYDLISGEEFEGNPESLNLTIPAYGSRILVLGEVD
;
A
#
# COMPACT_ATOMS: atom_id res chain seq x y z
N MET A 1 -9.23 -6.61 -10.60
CA MET A 1 -7.83 -6.19 -10.90
C MET A 1 -7.70 -5.25 -12.10
N ILE A 2 -8.19 -5.60 -13.31
CA ILE A 2 -8.13 -4.67 -14.47
C ILE A 2 -8.85 -3.35 -14.21
N LYS A 3 -10.01 -3.40 -13.53
CA LYS A 3 -10.77 -2.19 -13.14
C LYS A 3 -9.91 -1.23 -12.30
N ILE A 4 -9.33 -1.72 -11.20
CA ILE A 4 -8.41 -0.95 -10.33
C ILE A 4 -7.27 -0.33 -11.14
N LYS A 5 -6.60 -1.11 -12.00
CA LYS A 5 -5.49 -0.57 -12.81
C LYS A 5 -5.92 0.58 -13.74
N LYS A 6 -7.15 0.51 -14.29
CA LYS A 6 -7.68 1.58 -15.17
C LYS A 6 -8.09 2.83 -14.41
N GLU A 7 -8.56 2.66 -13.17
CA GLU A 7 -9.06 3.73 -12.30
C GLU A 7 -7.93 4.56 -11.69
N TYR A 8 -6.83 3.93 -11.29
CA TYR A 8 -5.68 4.60 -10.67
C TYR A 8 -4.53 4.75 -11.67
N ILE A 9 -4.30 5.96 -12.16
CA ILE A 9 -3.26 6.29 -13.16
C ILE A 9 -1.86 5.97 -12.63
N ALA A 10 -1.62 6.10 -11.33
CA ALA A 10 -0.38 5.72 -10.67
C ALA A 10 -0.01 4.26 -10.94
N LEU A 11 -0.99 3.35 -11.03
CA LEU A 11 -0.74 1.93 -11.35
C LEU A 11 -0.34 1.70 -12.82
N GLN A 12 -0.50 2.71 -13.67
CA GLN A 12 -0.14 2.71 -15.07
C GLN A 12 1.18 3.43 -15.35
N SER A 13 1.72 4.19 -14.39
CA SER A 13 2.97 4.94 -14.56
C SER A 13 4.22 4.08 -14.36
N ASP A 14 5.36 4.47 -14.92
CA ASP A 14 6.62 3.72 -14.71
C ASP A 14 7.33 4.06 -13.39
N ASN A 15 6.78 5.01 -12.62
CA ASN A 15 7.35 5.42 -11.35
C ASN A 15 7.13 4.34 -10.28
N VAL A 16 8.23 3.90 -9.66
CA VAL A 16 8.23 2.91 -8.59
C VAL A 16 9.34 3.19 -7.58
N GLU A 17 9.07 2.96 -6.30
CA GLU A 17 10.07 2.97 -5.24
C GLU A 17 9.72 1.92 -4.18
N ASP A 18 10.74 1.40 -3.49
CA ASP A 18 10.56 0.48 -2.38
C ASP A 18 9.86 1.20 -1.21
N ALA A 19 8.84 0.55 -0.64
CA ALA A 19 8.08 1.06 0.48
C ALA A 19 8.31 0.25 1.76
N LEU A 20 9.00 -0.90 1.69
CA LEU A 20 9.10 -1.82 2.84
C LEU A 20 10.16 -1.35 3.84
N ILE A 21 9.73 -0.96 5.04
CA ILE A 21 10.65 -0.65 6.14
C ILE A 21 11.03 -1.94 6.88
N PHE A 22 10.02 -2.70 7.31
CA PHE A 22 10.19 -3.89 8.15
C PHE A 22 8.98 -4.83 8.03
N PRO A 23 9.13 -6.16 8.19
CA PRO A 23 10.39 -6.90 8.22
C PRO A 23 10.96 -7.10 6.81
N LYS A 24 12.30 -7.08 6.68
CA LYS A 24 12.99 -7.39 5.42
C LYS A 24 13.19 -8.89 5.28
N ILE A 25 12.11 -9.60 4.96
CA ILE A 25 12.11 -11.05 4.79
C ILE A 25 11.73 -11.45 3.37
N ARG A 26 12.17 -12.63 2.94
CA ARG A 26 11.84 -13.17 1.63
C ARG A 26 10.32 -13.33 1.49
N GLY A 27 9.79 -12.94 0.33
CA GLY A 27 8.38 -13.11 0.03
C GLY A 27 7.44 -12.05 0.62
N LEU A 28 7.97 -11.02 1.28
CA LEU A 28 7.25 -9.80 1.57
C LEU A 28 7.86 -8.67 0.75
N ILE A 29 7.04 -8.00 -0.05
CA ILE A 29 7.45 -6.82 -0.80
C ILE A 29 6.44 -5.70 -0.58
N ALA A 30 6.90 -4.46 -0.56
CA ALA A 30 6.04 -3.29 -0.61
C ALA A 30 6.65 -2.27 -1.56
N TYR A 31 5.83 -1.58 -2.35
CA TYR A 31 6.30 -0.55 -3.25
C TYR A 31 5.25 0.54 -3.47
N ASN A 32 5.71 1.76 -3.68
CA ASN A 32 4.86 2.87 -4.07
C ASN A 32 4.83 2.99 -5.59
N ARG A 33 3.68 3.39 -6.11
CA ARG A 33 3.49 3.86 -7.49
C ARG A 33 2.87 5.25 -7.43
N TRP A 34 3.26 6.15 -8.34
CA TRP A 34 2.70 7.49 -8.35
C TRP A 34 2.64 8.12 -9.74
N TYR A 35 1.67 9.01 -9.92
CA TYR A 35 1.55 9.88 -11.09
C TYR A 35 1.00 11.23 -10.65
N LYS A 36 1.80 12.29 -10.82
CA LYS A 36 1.50 13.63 -10.26
C LYS A 36 1.22 13.50 -8.74
N ASP A 37 0.05 13.93 -8.30
CA ASP A 37 -0.36 13.92 -6.88
C ASP A 37 -1.02 12.60 -6.46
N GLU A 38 -1.34 11.72 -7.41
CA GLU A 38 -1.89 10.40 -7.11
C GLU A 38 -0.78 9.44 -6.70
N SER A 39 -0.98 8.73 -5.59
CA SER A 39 -0.08 7.68 -5.13
C SER A 39 -0.84 6.46 -4.65
N VAL A 40 -0.22 5.29 -4.81
CA VAL A 40 -0.73 4.00 -4.38
C VAL A 40 0.40 3.23 -3.72
N THR A 41 0.14 2.62 -2.57
CA THR A 41 1.09 1.72 -1.90
C THR A 41 0.61 0.29 -2.06
N ILE A 42 1.44 -0.59 -2.61
CA ILE A 42 1.12 -2.00 -2.81
C ILE A 42 1.98 -2.82 -1.86
N ILE A 43 1.37 -3.78 -1.17
CA ILE A 43 2.07 -4.75 -0.33
C ILE A 43 1.64 -6.15 -0.74
N VAL A 44 2.61 -7.06 -0.94
CA VAL A 44 2.35 -8.45 -1.32
C VAL A 44 3.10 -9.38 -0.37
N ASN A 45 2.37 -10.35 0.18
CA ASN A 45 2.89 -11.41 1.02
C ASN A 45 2.67 -12.75 0.33
N VAL A 46 3.75 -13.39 -0.13
CA VAL A 46 3.71 -14.75 -0.70
C VAL A 46 4.07 -15.85 0.32
N ASN A 47 4.14 -15.51 1.61
CA ASN A 47 4.34 -16.48 2.68
C ASN A 47 3.00 -17.11 3.09
N ASP A 48 3.08 -18.27 3.73
CA ASP A 48 1.95 -19.11 4.18
C ASP A 48 1.28 -18.64 5.47
N ARG A 49 1.73 -17.50 6.00
CA ARG A 49 1.21 -16.90 7.23
C ARG A 49 1.00 -15.40 7.06
N PRO A 50 0.07 -14.79 7.83
CA PRO A 50 -0.03 -13.34 7.92
C PRO A 50 1.28 -12.73 8.41
N ILE A 51 1.60 -11.54 7.94
CA ILE A 51 2.79 -10.79 8.36
C ILE A 51 2.40 -9.37 8.71
N ASP A 52 2.76 -8.95 9.92
CA ASP A 52 2.74 -7.54 10.31
C ASP A 52 3.95 -6.84 9.68
N CYS A 53 3.68 -5.73 9.01
CA CYS A 53 4.72 -4.96 8.34
C CYS A 53 4.55 -3.46 8.58
N VAL A 54 5.67 -2.75 8.40
CA VAL A 54 5.77 -1.31 8.44
C VAL A 54 6.18 -0.84 7.05
N VAL A 55 5.39 0.07 6.48
CA VAL A 55 5.63 0.62 5.14
C VAL A 55 5.73 2.14 5.18
N LYS A 56 6.55 2.69 4.29
CA LYS A 56 6.63 4.11 3.99
C LYS A 56 5.85 4.40 2.70
N THR A 57 4.72 5.03 2.86
CA THR A 57 3.84 5.45 1.75
C THR A 57 4.29 6.80 1.18
N ARG A 58 3.65 7.25 0.08
CA ARG A 58 3.84 8.61 -0.47
C ARG A 58 2.76 9.61 -0.07
N PHE A 59 1.80 9.18 0.77
CA PHE A 59 0.70 10.01 1.23
C PHE A 59 1.21 11.20 2.06
N LYS A 60 0.45 12.30 2.09
CA LYS A 60 0.84 13.54 2.78
C LYS A 60 0.02 13.76 4.04
N GLY A 61 0.66 14.35 5.05
CA GLY A 61 0.07 14.63 6.37
C GLY A 61 0.75 13.83 7.49
N ASP A 62 0.54 14.23 8.73
CA ASP A 62 1.11 13.54 9.90
C ASP A 62 0.38 12.22 10.20
N ARG A 63 -0.90 12.14 9.80
CA ARG A 63 -1.77 10.99 9.96
C ARG A 63 -2.70 10.92 8.75
N VAL A 64 -2.81 9.74 8.17
CA VAL A 64 -3.62 9.49 6.96
C VAL A 64 -4.61 8.38 7.21
N LYS A 65 -5.81 8.53 6.64
CA LYS A 65 -6.78 7.45 6.48
C LYS A 65 -6.58 6.84 5.10
N VAL A 66 -6.42 5.53 5.02
CA VAL A 66 -6.18 4.81 3.76
C VAL A 66 -7.16 3.65 3.61
N TYR A 67 -7.52 3.37 2.36
CA TYR A 67 -8.42 2.27 2.01
C TYR A 67 -7.66 1.20 1.23
N ASP A 68 -7.88 -0.06 1.59
CA ASP A 68 -7.42 -1.20 0.81
C ASP A 68 -8.44 -1.54 -0.28
N LEU A 69 -8.07 -1.36 -1.54
CA LEU A 69 -8.92 -1.63 -2.69
C LEU A 69 -9.28 -3.10 -2.89
N ILE A 70 -8.58 -4.02 -2.21
CA ILE A 70 -8.85 -5.45 -2.31
C ILE A 70 -9.92 -5.88 -1.31
N SER A 71 -9.75 -5.56 -0.02
CA SER A 71 -10.67 -5.97 1.04
C SER A 71 -11.76 -4.95 1.35
N GLY A 72 -11.57 -3.68 0.98
CA GLY A 72 -12.40 -2.56 1.42
C GLY A 72 -12.12 -2.11 2.85
N GLU A 73 -11.11 -2.67 3.52
CA GLU A 73 -10.75 -2.29 4.89
C GLU A 73 -10.10 -0.91 4.93
N GLU A 74 -10.34 -0.20 6.04
CA GLU A 74 -9.77 1.09 6.36
C GLU A 74 -8.62 0.95 7.36
N PHE A 75 -7.56 1.71 7.13
CA PHE A 75 -6.43 1.83 8.05
C PHE A 75 -6.15 3.31 8.33
N GLU A 76 -5.57 3.59 9.48
CA GLU A 76 -5.17 4.94 9.84
C GLU A 76 -3.79 4.92 10.51
N GLY A 77 -2.93 5.86 10.16
CA GLY A 77 -1.62 5.97 10.80
C GLY A 77 -0.68 6.98 10.17
N ASN A 78 0.57 6.97 10.61
CA ASN A 78 1.62 7.82 10.06
C ASN A 78 2.05 7.27 8.68
N PRO A 79 1.95 8.05 7.59
CA PRO A 79 2.31 7.59 6.25
C PRO A 79 3.80 7.24 6.09
N GLU A 80 4.67 7.77 6.94
CA GLU A 80 6.12 7.48 6.95
C GLU A 80 6.46 6.16 7.65
N SER A 81 5.52 5.57 8.38
CA SER A 81 5.70 4.33 9.14
C SER A 81 4.37 3.62 9.41
N LEU A 82 3.60 3.36 8.34
CA LEU A 82 2.26 2.81 8.45
C LEU A 82 2.35 1.32 8.81
N ASN A 83 1.66 0.91 9.88
CA ASN A 83 1.65 -0.47 10.37
C ASN A 83 0.39 -1.20 9.89
N LEU A 84 0.55 -2.41 9.35
CA LEU A 84 -0.57 -3.22 8.86
C LEU A 84 -0.20 -4.70 8.73
N THR A 85 -1.20 -5.57 8.88
CA THR A 85 -1.09 -7.02 8.69
C THR A 85 -1.48 -7.41 7.27
N ILE A 86 -0.60 -8.11 6.56
CA ILE A 86 -0.86 -8.64 5.23
C ILE A 86 -1.25 -10.12 5.34
N PRO A 87 -2.40 -10.56 4.79
CA PRO A 87 -2.81 -11.96 4.82
C PRO A 87 -1.79 -12.92 4.19
N ALA A 88 -1.82 -14.19 4.59
CA ALA A 88 -1.06 -15.26 3.93
C ALA A 88 -1.42 -15.34 2.45
N TYR A 89 -0.41 -15.47 1.58
CA TYR A 89 -0.57 -15.44 0.11
C TYR A 89 -1.41 -14.26 -0.42
N GLY A 90 -1.45 -13.17 0.35
CA GLY A 90 -2.33 -12.04 0.13
C GLY A 90 -1.61 -10.79 -0.34
N SER A 91 -2.39 -9.75 -0.57
CA SER A 91 -1.89 -8.42 -0.87
C SER A 91 -2.84 -7.36 -0.37
N ARG A 92 -2.36 -6.12 -0.30
CA ARG A 92 -3.14 -4.92 -0.04
C ARG A 92 -2.75 -3.84 -1.03
N ILE A 93 -3.73 -3.09 -1.52
CA ILE A 93 -3.52 -1.94 -2.42
C ILE A 93 -4.12 -0.72 -1.73
N LEU A 94 -3.25 0.09 -1.13
CA LEU A 94 -3.65 1.23 -0.32
C LEU A 94 -3.73 2.49 -1.18
N VAL A 95 -4.82 3.23 -0.98
CA VAL A 95 -5.03 4.59 -1.51
C VAL A 95 -5.44 5.53 -0.39
N LEU A 96 -5.21 6.83 -0.57
CA LEU A 96 -5.71 7.83 0.38
C LEU A 96 -7.24 7.80 0.38
N GLY A 97 -7.85 7.78 1.57
CA GLY A 97 -9.29 7.99 1.69
C GLY A 97 -9.66 9.43 1.37
N GLU A 98 -10.82 9.64 0.75
CA GLU A 98 -11.40 10.97 0.69
C GLU A 98 -11.73 11.44 2.11
N VAL A 99 -11.34 12.67 2.42
CA VAL A 99 -11.84 13.39 3.60
C VAL A 99 -13.10 14.09 3.11
N ASP A 100 -14.27 13.65 3.58
CA ASP A 100 -15.54 14.36 3.38
C ASP A 100 -15.49 15.81 3.89
#